data_AF-A0A9W9YV19-F1
#
_entry.id   AF-A0A9W9YV19-F1
#
_cell.length_a   1.000
_cell.length_b   1.000
_cell.length_c   1.000
_cell.angle_alpha   90.00
_cell.angle_beta   90.00
_cell.angle_gamma   90.00
#
_symmetry.space_group_name_H-M   'P 1'
#
loop_
_entity.id
_entity.type
_entity.pdbx_description
1 polymer ?
#
loop_
_entity_poly.entity_id
_entity_poly.type
_entity_poly.pdbx_seq_one_letter_code
_entity_poly.pdbx_strand_id
1 'polypeptide(L)'
;MLLVFLRASNPLPTLSDNRISLQCLQDFMLLEMDLQDIPKLEPTSLHLRHFSCRPQVTNTRAKFRVPFQGCGTTLGTDLNHLVYQNVVDNSQQQFNGSRVAVRHVPELHYPFACRYRQKYIVTLKEGQDNHEGNENGQNRTRKDTPADVSKSSSCVSNVYLHHLTCLCIGLQLLGTLVQAVH
;
A
#
# COMPACT_ATOMS: atom_id res chain seq x y z
N MET A 1 42.87 17.93 14.44
CA MET A 1 42.38 16.72 13.77
C MET A 1 41.44 16.01 14.75
N LEU A 2 40.12 16.18 14.59
CA LEU A 2 39.12 15.58 15.48
C LEU A 2 38.59 14.31 14.81
N LEU A 3 39.05 13.14 15.26
CA LEU A 3 38.55 11.84 14.81
C LEU A 3 37.16 11.62 15.42
N VAL A 4 36.11 11.90 14.64
CA VAL A 4 34.74 11.51 14.96
C VAL A 4 34.63 10.01 14.71
N PHE A 5 34.59 9.23 15.79
CA PHE A 5 34.26 7.81 15.73
C PHE A 5 32.80 7.67 15.27
N LEU A 6 32.60 7.28 14.01
CA LEU A 6 31.34 6.73 13.55
C LEU A 6 31.14 5.39 14.29
N ARG A 7 30.36 5.42 15.38
CA ARG A 7 29.88 4.20 16.02
C ARG A 7 29.06 3.44 14.99
N ALA A 8 29.53 2.26 14.59
CA ALA A 8 28.73 1.29 13.87
C ALA A 8 27.44 1.06 14.65
N SER A 9 26.30 1.37 14.04
CA SER A 9 24.98 1.03 14.59
C SER A 9 24.91 -0.48 14.77
N ASN A 10 24.51 -0.93 15.95
CA ASN A 10 24.21 -2.35 16.19
C ASN A 10 23.30 -2.87 15.07
N PRO A 11 23.53 -4.07 14.54
CA PRO A 11 22.65 -4.64 13.52
C PRO A 11 21.22 -4.66 14.06
N LEU A 12 20.28 -4.12 13.27
CA LEU A 12 18.85 -4.15 13.58
C LEU A 12 18.47 -5.62 13.84
N PRO A 13 17.73 -5.95 14.91
CA PRO A 13 17.26 -7.31 15.13
C PRO A 13 16.41 -7.74 13.94
N THR A 14 16.97 -8.59 13.08
CA THR A 14 16.27 -9.15 11.94
C THR A 14 15.55 -10.41 12.40
N LEU A 15 14.25 -10.51 12.14
CA LEU A 15 13.57 -11.81 12.20
C LEU A 15 14.26 -12.75 11.22
N SER A 16 14.66 -13.92 11.69
CA SER A 16 15.17 -14.99 10.83
C SER A 16 14.07 -15.48 9.88
N ASP A 17 14.42 -15.74 8.61
CA ASP A 17 13.49 -16.16 7.56
C ASP A 17 12.68 -17.41 7.95
N ASN A 18 13.24 -18.30 8.78
CA ASN A 18 12.55 -19.51 9.25
C ASN A 18 11.42 -19.25 10.28
N ARG A 19 11.31 -18.03 10.83
CA ARG A 19 10.28 -17.62 11.80
C ARG A 19 9.17 -16.79 11.18
N ILE A 20 9.27 -16.52 9.88
CA ILE A 20 8.25 -15.80 9.12
C ILE A 20 7.74 -16.71 8.01
N SER A 21 6.42 -16.78 7.87
CA SER A 21 5.78 -17.48 6.76
C SER A 21 4.75 -16.56 6.11
N LEU A 22 4.92 -16.31 4.81
CA LEU A 22 3.96 -15.60 3.98
C LEU A 22 3.35 -16.57 2.98
N GLN A 23 2.02 -16.74 3.02
CA GLN A 23 1.26 -17.53 2.07
C GLN A 23 0.33 -16.61 1.27
N CYS A 24 0.53 -16.60 -0.05
CA CYS A 24 -0.28 -15.86 -0.99
C CYS A 24 -1.46 -16.73 -1.43
N LEU A 25 -2.58 -16.66 -0.68
CA LEU A 25 -3.77 -17.46 -0.95
C LEU A 25 -4.71 -16.73 -1.91
N GLN A 26 -5.74 -17.44 -2.37
CA GLN A 26 -6.66 -16.95 -3.40
C GLN A 26 -7.45 -15.70 -2.98
N ASP A 27 -7.86 -15.60 -1.70
CA ASP A 27 -8.78 -14.54 -1.24
C ASP A 27 -8.13 -13.58 -0.22
N PHE A 28 -6.95 -13.91 0.30
CA PHE A 28 -6.24 -13.14 1.31
C PHE A 28 -4.76 -13.55 1.36
N MET A 29 -3.92 -12.74 1.99
CA MET A 29 -2.54 -13.12 2.32
C MET A 29 -2.49 -13.58 3.78
N LEU A 30 -1.83 -14.70 4.06
CA LEU A 30 -1.61 -15.18 5.42
C LEU A 30 -0.16 -14.94 5.81
N LEU A 31 0.06 -14.10 6.82
CA LEU A 31 1.39 -13.84 7.36
C LEU A 31 1.45 -14.32 8.81
N GLU A 32 2.41 -15.19 9.09
CA GLU A 32 2.71 -15.69 10.43
C GLU A 32 4.13 -15.30 10.80
N MET A 33 4.31 -14.77 12.02
CA MET A 33 5.61 -14.34 12.55
C MET A 33 5.79 -14.82 13.98
N ASP A 34 6.93 -15.43 14.29
CA ASP A 34 7.30 -15.87 15.65
C ASP A 34 8.35 -14.91 16.24
N LEU A 35 7.95 -14.09 17.21
CA LEU A 35 8.76 -13.01 17.77
C LEU A 35 9.68 -13.46 18.92
N GLN A 36 9.83 -14.76 19.16
CA GLN A 36 10.63 -15.27 20.29
C GLN A 36 12.08 -14.74 20.32
N ASP A 37 12.68 -14.44 19.15
CA ASP A 37 14.05 -13.92 19.05
C ASP A 37 14.13 -12.39 19.20
N ILE A 38 13.00 -11.68 19.28
CA ILE A 38 12.96 -10.24 19.46
C ILE A 38 12.47 -9.95 20.89
N PRO A 39 13.39 -9.86 21.87
CA PRO A 39 13.01 -9.61 23.25
C PRO A 39 12.30 -8.26 23.39
N LYS A 40 11.29 -8.21 24.26
CA LYS A 40 10.46 -7.03 24.58
C LYS A 40 9.50 -6.58 23.47
N LEU A 41 9.46 -7.26 22.32
CA LEU A 41 8.47 -7.01 21.29
C LEU A 41 7.25 -7.91 21.49
N GLU A 42 6.15 -7.31 21.92
CA GLU A 42 4.90 -8.05 22.16
C GLU A 42 4.14 -8.28 20.84
N PRO A 43 3.72 -9.53 20.53
CA PRO A 43 2.93 -9.82 19.33
C PRO A 43 1.64 -9.00 19.22
N THR A 44 1.03 -8.66 20.36
CA THR A 44 -0.18 -7.83 20.45
C THR A 44 0.04 -6.37 20.09
N SER A 45 1.29 -5.88 20.16
CA SER A 45 1.64 -4.52 19.77
C SER A 45 1.62 -4.31 18.26
N LEU A 46 1.72 -5.41 17.49
CA LEU A 46 1.78 -5.37 16.06
C LEU A 46 0.44 -4.97 15.43
N HIS A 47 0.52 -4.32 14.28
CA HIS A 47 -0.61 -3.95 13.46
C HIS A 47 -0.20 -3.88 11.99
N LEU A 48 -1.16 -3.99 11.07
CA LEU A 48 -0.96 -3.61 9.68
C LEU A 48 -1.01 -2.09 9.53
N ARG A 49 -0.82 -1.56 8.32
CA ARG A 49 -0.92 -0.11 8.05
C ARG A 49 -2.12 0.59 8.69
N HIS A 50 -3.29 -0.06 8.73
CA HIS A 50 -4.40 0.41 9.55
C HIS A 50 -4.29 -0.17 10.97
N PHE A 51 -4.22 0.70 11.98
CA PHE A 51 -4.08 0.34 13.41
C PHE A 51 -5.17 -0.60 13.96
N SER A 52 -6.35 -0.63 13.34
CA SER A 52 -7.44 -1.54 13.71
C SER A 52 -7.17 -3.00 13.29
N CYS A 53 -6.26 -3.23 12.35
CA CYS A 53 -5.94 -4.55 11.84
C CYS A 53 -4.79 -5.17 12.63
N ARG A 54 -5.15 -5.91 13.68
CA ARG A 54 -4.23 -6.57 14.62
C ARG A 54 -4.15 -8.08 14.38
N PRO A 55 -3.06 -8.75 14.80
CA PRO A 55 -2.93 -10.19 14.61
C PRO A 55 -3.79 -10.97 15.59
N GLN A 56 -4.09 -12.21 15.22
CA GLN A 56 -4.43 -13.26 16.18
C GLN A 56 -3.12 -13.72 16.85
N VAL A 57 -3.08 -13.73 18.17
CA VAL A 57 -1.86 -14.02 18.94
C VAL A 57 -1.96 -15.39 19.60
N THR A 58 -0.89 -16.17 19.52
CA THR A 58 -0.74 -17.43 20.25
C THR A 58 0.72 -17.54 20.73
N ASN A 59 0.94 -17.39 22.03
CA ASN A 59 2.28 -17.27 22.64
C ASN A 59 3.08 -16.13 21.99
N THR A 60 4.25 -16.42 21.42
CA THR A 60 5.12 -15.47 20.71
C THR A 60 4.72 -15.26 19.25
N ARG A 61 3.67 -15.93 18.76
CA ARG A 61 3.26 -15.91 17.36
C ARG A 61 2.17 -14.89 17.09
N ALA A 62 2.38 -14.08 16.07
CA ALA A 62 1.40 -13.19 15.48
C ALA A 62 0.95 -13.76 14.13
N LYS A 63 -0.37 -13.93 13.96
CA LYS A 63 -1.00 -14.40 12.73
C LYS A 63 -1.91 -13.33 12.15
N PHE A 64 -1.58 -12.87 10.95
CA PHE A 64 -2.35 -11.90 10.20
C PHE A 64 -3.08 -12.58 9.04
N ARG A 65 -4.40 -12.39 9.01
CA ARG A 65 -5.24 -12.66 7.83
C ARG A 65 -5.46 -11.34 7.10
N VAL A 66 -4.69 -11.10 6.05
CA VAL A 66 -4.58 -9.80 5.39
C VAL A 66 -5.52 -9.76 4.19
N PRO A 67 -6.62 -8.98 4.22
CA PRO A 67 -7.50 -8.88 3.07
C PRO A 67 -6.86 -8.07 1.94
N PHE A 68 -7.25 -8.35 0.69
CA PHE A 68 -6.84 -7.55 -0.47
C PHE A 68 -7.39 -6.13 -0.45
N GLN A 69 -8.58 -5.95 0.15
CA GLN A 69 -9.22 -4.67 0.35
C GLN A 69 -9.35 -4.37 1.84
N GLY A 70 -8.99 -3.15 2.23
CA GLY A 70 -8.94 -2.76 3.64
C GLY A 70 -7.58 -3.04 4.28
N CYS A 71 -7.48 -2.80 5.59
CA CYS A 71 -6.24 -2.91 6.37
C CYS A 71 -5.00 -2.17 5.82
N GLY A 72 -5.22 -1.18 4.95
CA GLY A 72 -4.15 -0.44 4.26
C GLY A 72 -3.40 -1.24 3.20
N THR A 73 -3.93 -2.41 2.78
CA THR A 73 -3.37 -3.17 1.66
C THR A 73 -3.45 -2.35 0.38
N THR A 74 -2.33 -2.20 -0.31
CA THR A 74 -2.26 -1.49 -1.59
C THR A 74 -2.17 -2.48 -2.75
N LEU A 75 -2.87 -2.16 -3.84
CA LEU A 75 -2.78 -2.87 -5.10
C LEU A 75 -1.86 -2.10 -6.04
N GLY A 76 -0.84 -2.78 -6.56
CA GLY A 76 -0.05 -2.35 -7.70
C GLY A 76 -0.19 -3.33 -8.87
N THR A 77 0.28 -2.91 -10.03
CA THR A 77 0.40 -3.76 -11.22
C THR A 77 1.85 -3.79 -11.65
N ASP A 78 2.38 -4.99 -11.89
CA ASP A 78 3.74 -5.18 -12.41
C ASP A 78 3.70 -6.19 -13.56
N LEU A 79 3.94 -5.70 -14.78
CA LEU A 79 3.82 -6.46 -16.02
C LEU A 79 2.44 -7.16 -16.10
N ASN A 80 2.41 -8.48 -15.89
CA ASN A 80 1.23 -9.34 -15.93
C ASN A 80 0.80 -9.84 -14.53
N HIS A 81 1.21 -9.14 -13.46
CA HIS A 81 0.89 -9.50 -12.09
C HIS A 81 0.14 -8.39 -11.36
N LEU A 82 -0.87 -8.78 -10.59
CA LEU A 82 -1.39 -7.97 -9.50
C LEU A 82 -0.45 -8.14 -8.30
N VAL A 83 -0.04 -7.03 -7.71
CA VAL A 83 0.86 -7.02 -6.55
C VAL A 83 0.12 -6.43 -5.37
N TYR A 84 -0.27 -7.27 -4.42
CA TYR A 84 -0.85 -6.82 -3.15
C TYR A 84 0.26 -6.66 -2.13
N GLN A 85 0.29 -5.51 -1.45
CA GLN A 85 1.37 -5.13 -0.55
C GLN A 85 0.81 -4.59 0.76
N ASN A 86 1.47 -4.92 1.86
CA ASN A 86 1.17 -4.32 3.16
C ASN A 86 2.46 -4.33 4.02
N VAL A 87 2.36 -3.81 5.24
CA VAL A 87 3.45 -3.69 6.19
C VAL A 87 2.93 -4.10 7.56
N VAL A 88 3.74 -4.84 8.33
CA VAL A 88 3.52 -4.99 9.77
C VAL A 88 4.42 -4.03 10.53
N ASP A 89 3.81 -3.26 11.42
CA ASP A 89 4.47 -2.28 12.27
C ASP A 89 4.08 -2.45 13.75
N ASN A 90 4.87 -1.91 14.67
CA ASN A 90 4.55 -1.81 16.10
C ASN A 90 4.49 -0.36 16.62
N SER A 91 4.33 0.59 15.69
CA SER A 91 4.17 2.00 16.01
C SER A 91 2.94 2.21 16.90
N GLN A 92 2.96 3.23 17.77
CA GLN A 92 1.73 3.60 18.49
C GLN A 92 0.94 4.61 17.69
N GLN A 93 -0.38 4.49 17.80
CA GLN A 93 -1.25 5.58 17.41
C GLN A 93 -0.91 6.78 18.31
N GLN A 94 -0.42 7.86 17.69
CA GLN A 94 -0.12 9.10 18.42
C GLN A 94 -1.42 9.64 19.01
N PHE A 95 -1.59 9.51 20.32
CA PHE A 95 -2.64 10.22 21.04
C PHE A 95 -2.18 11.67 21.23
N ASN A 96 -3.05 12.62 20.87
CA ASN A 96 -2.83 14.06 21.06
C ASN A 96 -2.50 14.36 22.52
N GLY A 97 -1.21 14.47 22.83
CA GLY A 97 -0.75 14.59 24.20
C GLY A 97 0.77 14.57 24.27
N SER A 98 1.33 15.79 24.26
CA SER A 98 2.75 16.13 24.33
C SER A 98 3.53 15.43 25.46
N ARG A 99 3.92 14.17 25.25
CA ARG A 99 4.96 13.47 26.01
C ARG A 99 5.70 12.51 25.07
N VAL A 100 6.90 12.91 24.64
CA VAL A 100 7.83 12.01 23.96
C VAL A 100 8.29 10.96 24.98
N ALA A 101 7.59 9.83 25.03
CA ALA A 101 8.02 8.69 25.83
C ALA A 101 9.17 7.99 25.09
N VAL A 102 10.39 8.10 25.62
CA VAL A 102 11.54 7.35 25.12
C VAL A 102 11.25 5.87 25.32
N ARG A 103 11.01 5.13 24.24
CA ARG A 103 10.70 3.70 24.26
C ARG A 103 11.99 2.89 24.14
N HIS A 104 12.17 1.95 25.05
CA HIS A 104 13.22 0.92 24.98
C HIS A 104 12.71 -0.38 24.30
N VAL A 105 11.66 -0.27 23.48
CA VAL A 105 11.06 -1.38 22.73
C VAL A 105 11.60 -1.33 21.29
N PRO A 106 12.07 -2.45 20.72
CA PRO A 106 12.48 -2.49 19.32
C PRO A 106 11.34 -2.05 18.40
N GLU A 107 11.67 -1.24 17.40
CA GLU A 107 10.74 -0.91 16.32
C GLU A 107 10.79 -2.01 15.26
N LEU A 108 9.64 -2.58 14.91
CA LEU A 108 9.48 -3.54 13.84
C LEU A 108 8.82 -2.85 12.66
N HIS A 109 9.45 -2.96 11.48
CA HIS A 109 8.88 -2.57 10.20
C HIS A 109 9.11 -3.70 9.21
N TYR A 110 8.06 -4.44 8.86
CA TYR A 110 8.15 -5.61 7.98
C TYR A 110 7.26 -5.44 6.74
N PRO A 111 7.79 -4.93 5.62
CA PRO A 111 7.06 -4.85 4.36
C PRO A 111 6.96 -6.24 3.71
N PHE A 112 5.80 -6.56 3.17
CA PHE A 112 5.59 -7.81 2.44
C PHE A 112 4.66 -7.62 1.24
N ALA A 113 4.79 -8.51 0.26
CA ALA A 113 3.99 -8.47 -0.95
C ALA A 113 3.70 -9.87 -1.51
N CYS A 114 2.51 -10.03 -2.07
CA CYS A 114 2.11 -11.20 -2.84
C CYS A 114 1.87 -10.81 -4.30
N ARG A 115 2.43 -11.61 -5.21
CA ARG A 115 2.34 -11.41 -6.66
C ARG A 115 1.44 -12.49 -7.27
N TYR A 116 0.36 -12.05 -7.91
CA TYR A 116 -0.64 -12.92 -8.51
C TYR A 116 -0.65 -12.74 -10.02
N ARG A 117 -0.45 -13.81 -10.78
CA ARG A 117 -0.55 -13.77 -12.25
C ARG A 117 -1.97 -13.39 -12.67
N GLN A 118 -2.10 -12.36 -13.48
CA GLN A 118 -3.36 -12.01 -14.12
C GLN A 118 -3.68 -13.06 -15.18
N LYS A 119 -4.83 -13.73 -15.05
CA LYS A 119 -5.31 -14.68 -16.06
C LYS A 119 -6.14 -14.00 -17.16
N TYR A 120 -6.77 -12.87 -16.85
CA TYR A 120 -7.59 -12.10 -17.77
C TYR A 120 -7.57 -10.62 -17.38
N ILE A 121 -7.68 -9.74 -18.38
CA ILE A 121 -7.87 -8.30 -18.19
C ILE A 121 -9.30 -7.99 -18.66
N VAL A 122 -10.16 -7.54 -17.75
CA VAL A 122 -11.50 -7.05 -18.13
C VAL A 122 -11.38 -5.57 -18.44
N THR A 123 -11.59 -5.19 -19.69
CA THR A 123 -11.71 -3.78 -20.09
C THR A 123 -13.17 -3.52 -20.45
N LEU A 124 -13.79 -2.55 -19.79
CA LEU A 124 -15.10 -2.05 -20.20
C LEU A 124 -14.87 -1.15 -21.41
N LYS A 125 -15.42 -1.54 -22.56
CA LYS A 125 -15.53 -0.64 -23.71
C LYS A 125 -16.85 0.09 -23.57
N GLU A 126 -16.78 1.42 -23.48
CA GLU A 126 -17.96 2.27 -23.57
C GLU A 126 -18.58 2.07 -24.96
N GLY A 127 -19.86 1.71 -25.00
CA GLY A 127 -20.60 1.59 -26.24
C GLY A 127 -20.69 2.97 -26.88
N GLN A 128 -20.26 3.09 -28.13
CA GLN A 128 -20.42 4.33 -28.88
C GLN A 128 -21.89 4.48 -29.24
N ASP A 129 -22.63 5.20 -28.39
CA ASP A 129 -24.04 5.48 -28.59
C ASP A 129 -24.15 6.58 -29.67
N ASN A 130 -24.21 6.16 -30.93
CA ASN A 130 -24.57 7.04 -32.04
C ASN A 130 -26.08 7.30 -31.96
N HIS A 131 -26.47 8.16 -31.01
CA HIS A 131 -27.84 8.60 -30.90
C HIS A 131 -28.10 9.67 -31.98
N GLU A 132 -28.37 9.22 -33.21
CA GLU A 132 -29.13 10.03 -34.17
C GLU A 132 -30.52 10.27 -33.57
N GLY A 133 -30.83 11.53 -33.36
CA GLY A 133 -32.06 11.95 -32.70
C GLY A 133 -33.29 11.59 -33.51
N ASN A 134 -34.34 11.21 -32.80
CA ASN A 134 -35.68 11.65 -33.16
C ASN A 134 -36.55 11.74 -31.89
N GLU A 135 -36.89 12.96 -31.50
CA GLU A 135 -37.91 13.21 -30.48
C GLU A 135 -39.27 12.78 -31.02
N ASN A 136 -39.86 11.75 -30.42
CA ASN A 136 -41.31 11.68 -30.20
C ASN A 136 -41.71 10.48 -29.34
N GLY A 137 -42.53 10.73 -28.30
CA GLY A 137 -43.46 9.72 -27.80
C GLY A 137 -43.27 9.23 -26.36
N GLN A 138 -43.80 10.03 -25.43
CA GLN A 138 -44.53 9.67 -24.19
C GLN A 138 -44.65 8.17 -23.78
N ASN A 139 -44.20 7.90 -22.53
CA ASN A 139 -44.65 6.91 -21.53
C ASN A 139 -44.73 5.40 -21.85
N ARG A 140 -43.98 4.60 -21.06
CA ARG A 140 -44.52 3.42 -20.34
C ARG A 140 -43.58 2.88 -19.25
N THR A 141 -44.21 2.51 -18.15
CA THR A 141 -43.71 2.01 -16.86
C THR A 141 -43.34 0.52 -16.88
N ARG A 142 -42.39 0.10 -16.02
CA ARG A 142 -42.31 -1.18 -15.23
C ARG A 142 -40.83 -1.64 -15.12
N LYS A 143 -40.15 -1.38 -14.00
CA LYS A 143 -39.97 -2.22 -12.78
C LYS A 143 -38.95 -3.34 -12.97
N ASP A 144 -37.79 -3.18 -12.33
CA ASP A 144 -37.13 -4.07 -11.36
C ASP A 144 -35.62 -3.76 -11.32
N THR A 145 -35.02 -3.80 -10.12
CA THR A 145 -33.60 -4.11 -9.76
C THR A 145 -33.10 -3.21 -8.62
N PRO A 146 -32.39 -3.78 -7.62
CA PRO A 146 -32.24 -3.20 -6.28
C PRO A 146 -31.19 -2.08 -6.22
N ALA A 147 -31.35 -1.24 -5.21
CA ALA A 147 -30.42 -0.18 -4.85
C ALA A 147 -29.05 -0.77 -4.46
N ASP A 148 -28.05 -0.52 -5.30
CA ASP A 148 -26.64 -0.44 -4.91
C ASP A 148 -26.22 1.02 -5.07
N VAL A 149 -25.90 1.67 -3.96
CA VAL A 149 -25.12 2.91 -3.95
C VAL A 149 -23.96 2.71 -2.97
N SER A 150 -23.01 1.89 -3.40
CA SER A 150 -21.63 2.04 -3.00
C SER A 150 -21.11 3.38 -3.54
N LYS A 151 -20.91 4.34 -2.64
CA LYS A 151 -20.19 5.60 -2.92
C LYS A 151 -18.80 5.29 -3.47
N SER A 152 -18.61 5.44 -4.78
CA SER A 152 -17.29 5.62 -5.37
C SER A 152 -16.98 7.12 -5.40
N SER A 153 -16.04 7.54 -4.55
CA SER A 153 -15.36 8.82 -4.74
C SER A 153 -14.56 8.73 -6.03
N SER A 154 -15.02 9.40 -7.07
CA SER A 154 -14.24 9.65 -8.27
C SER A 154 -13.11 10.62 -7.92
N CYS A 155 -11.87 10.12 -7.89
CA CYS A 155 -10.71 10.99 -8.02
C CYS A 155 -10.69 11.50 -9.46
N VAL A 156 -11.18 12.72 -9.66
CA VAL A 156 -10.96 13.48 -10.88
C VAL A 156 -9.47 13.78 -10.96
N SER A 157 -8.74 13.02 -11.77
CA SER A 157 -7.35 13.33 -12.11
C SER A 157 -7.33 14.60 -12.95
N ASN A 158 -6.96 15.69 -12.30
CA ASN A 158 -6.86 17.03 -12.83
C ASN A 158 -5.79 17.08 -13.94
N VAL A 159 -6.21 17.44 -15.17
CA VAL A 159 -5.38 17.56 -16.38
C VAL A 159 -4.31 18.67 -16.28
N TYR A 160 -4.26 19.43 -15.18
CA TYR A 160 -3.26 20.48 -14.96
C TYR A 160 -1.88 20.00 -14.48
N LEU A 161 -1.68 18.73 -14.13
CA LEU A 161 -0.39 18.26 -13.58
C LEU A 161 0.59 17.68 -14.61
N HIS A 162 0.17 17.48 -15.87
CA HIS A 162 1.05 16.98 -16.93
C HIS A 162 1.90 18.08 -17.62
N HIS A 163 1.56 19.37 -17.45
CA HIS A 163 2.33 20.46 -18.07
C HIS A 163 3.56 20.88 -17.25
N LEU A 164 3.60 20.63 -15.93
CA LEU A 164 4.76 20.99 -15.08
C LEU A 164 5.89 19.96 -15.12
N THR A 165 5.61 18.69 -15.41
CA THR A 165 6.65 17.65 -15.50
C THR A 165 7.40 17.68 -16.83
N CYS A 166 6.82 18.27 -17.88
CA CYS A 166 7.49 18.42 -19.18
C CYS A 166 8.50 19.59 -19.20
N LEU A 167 8.28 20.64 -18.40
CA LEU A 167 9.20 21.80 -18.34
C LEU A 167 10.50 21.52 -17.57
N CYS A 168 10.49 20.57 -16.62
CA CYS A 168 11.68 20.27 -15.81
C CYS A 168 12.72 19.39 -16.54
N ILE A 169 12.32 18.65 -17.57
CA ILE A 169 13.23 17.80 -18.35
C ILE A 169 13.95 18.61 -19.44
N GLY A 170 13.32 19.68 -19.96
CA GLY A 170 13.93 20.57 -20.96
C GLY A 170 15.06 21.46 -20.43
N LEU A 171 15.02 21.83 -19.15
CA LEU A 171 16.03 22.72 -18.54
C LEU A 171 17.32 22.00 -18.11
N GLN A 172 17.33 20.67 -17.99
CA GLN A 172 18.55 19.91 -17.69
C GLN A 172 19.41 19.61 -18.94
N LEU A 173 18.82 19.59 -20.14
CA LEU A 173 19.55 19.34 -21.39
C LEU A 173 20.21 20.61 -21.99
N LEU A 174 19.73 21.80 -21.65
CA LEU A 174 20.38 23.07 -22.06
C LEU A 174 21.55 23.45 -21.14
N GLY A 175 21.56 23.00 -19.89
CA GLY A 175 22.66 23.26 -18.94
C GLY A 175 23.97 22.50 -19.26
N THR A 176 23.88 21.35 -19.93
CA THR A 176 25.07 20.53 -20.25
C THR A 176 25.74 20.92 -21.57
N LEU A 177 25.08 21.70 -22.43
CA LEU A 177 25.67 22.22 -23.67
C LEU A 177 26.46 23.53 -23.47
N VAL A 178 26.16 24.31 -22.42
CA VAL A 178 26.86 25.59 -22.15
C VAL A 178 28.23 25.39 -21.45
N GLN A 179 28.51 24.22 -20.88
CA GLN A 179 29.83 23.89 -20.30
C GLN A 179 30.82 23.24 -21.28
N ALA A 180 30.48 23.12 -22.57
CA ALA A 180 31.37 22.55 -23.59
C ALA A 180 31.95 23.60 -24.58
N VAL A 181 31.74 24.90 -24.34
CA VAL A 181 32.21 25.99 -25.23
C VAL A 181 32.94 27.12 -24.47
N HIS A 182 33.51 26.84 -23.29
CA HIS A 182 34.59 27.67 -22.72
C HIS A 182 35.69 26.79 -22.15
#